data_AF-A0A4V6NYW8-F1
#
_entry.id   AF-A0A4V6NYW8-F1
#
_cell.length_a   1.000
_cell.length_b   1.000
_cell.length_c   1.000
_cell.angle_alpha   90.00
_cell.angle_beta   90.00
_cell.angle_gamma   90.00
#
_symmetry.space_group_name_H-M   'P 1'
#
loop_
_entity.id
_entity.type
_entity.pdbx_description
1 polymer ?
#
loop_
_entity_poly.entity_id
_entity_poly.type
_entity_poly.pdbx_seq_one_letter_code
_entity_poly.pdbx_strand_id
1 'polypeptide(L)'
;MKKTKVVCTMGPNTNDRELMRKLIRNGMDVARFNFSHGDHREHKGRMDLLKQLREEEHANVAILLDTKGPEIRTGVLKDGKKIILETGSTFTLTTDEIEGTSQRVSITYAGLVDDVDKGKTILIDDGLIGLEVISKTDRDIICSVVNGGELGERKGVNVPNVSVRLPAITEKDKEDIKFGVEQEVDFIAASFVRNAECVLEIKAYLKELHAPYIPIIAKIENAEGVQNIDEIIRAADGIMVARGDLGVEIPAEEVPYLQKMIIQKCNNNFKSVIIATQMLDSMIRNPRPTRAEAADVANAVYDGTDAVMLSGETAQGKYPLEALQMMVHIIENSEQHLDYDLILEKAGDHLKTGVSSAIGYSSVLAAANLNAKCIITPSVSGATARVVSKLKPRQEILGITPNERTLRRMAIYWGVRPLKSIEVDTTEDICRGAIEVAHVKRYVESGDVVVLTAGIPSPNVKREKSGISNMMRIAAIE
;
A
#
# COMPACT_ATOMS: atom_id res chain seq x y z
N MET A 1 -8.25 6.28 -19.71
CA MET A 1 -7.16 6.51 -18.75
C MET A 1 -7.55 5.83 -17.47
N LYS A 2 -6.76 4.83 -17.08
CA LYS A 2 -6.78 4.20 -15.76
C LYS A 2 -6.69 5.22 -14.60
N LYS A 3 -7.65 5.18 -13.66
CA LYS A 3 -7.62 6.02 -12.44
C LYS A 3 -7.00 5.30 -11.25
N THR A 4 -7.36 4.04 -11.03
CA THR A 4 -6.83 3.17 -9.98
C THR A 4 -5.40 2.79 -10.33
N LYS A 5 -4.50 2.95 -9.38
CA LYS A 5 -3.06 2.81 -9.57
C LYS A 5 -2.64 1.34 -9.46
N VAL A 6 -1.52 1.00 -10.08
CA VAL A 6 -0.97 -0.36 -10.02
C VAL A 6 0.42 -0.32 -9.39
N VAL A 7 0.55 -1.08 -8.30
CA VAL A 7 1.83 -1.35 -7.63
C VAL A 7 2.35 -2.69 -8.15
N CYS A 8 3.58 -2.73 -8.66
CA CYS A 8 4.22 -3.97 -9.10
C CYS A 8 5.40 -4.29 -8.19
N THR A 9 5.48 -5.53 -7.71
CA THR A 9 6.63 -5.98 -6.92
C THR A 9 7.81 -6.31 -7.83
N MET A 10 8.98 -5.76 -7.48
CA MET A 10 10.26 -6.01 -8.13
C MET A 10 10.86 -7.32 -7.58
N GLY A 11 11.49 -8.10 -8.45
CA GLY A 11 12.11 -9.38 -8.12
C GLY A 11 13.08 -9.85 -9.20
N PRO A 12 13.40 -11.16 -9.26
CA PRO A 12 14.33 -11.71 -10.24
C PRO A 12 14.00 -11.36 -11.70
N ASN A 13 12.73 -11.34 -12.09
CA ASN A 13 12.32 -10.96 -13.44
C ASN A 13 12.68 -9.51 -13.77
N THR A 14 12.50 -8.62 -12.81
CA THR A 14 12.73 -7.18 -12.99
C THR A 14 14.21 -6.80 -12.82
N ASN A 15 15.13 -7.77 -12.86
CA ASN A 15 16.54 -7.50 -13.15
C ASN A 15 16.76 -7.25 -14.66
N ASP A 16 15.81 -7.66 -15.50
CA ASP A 16 15.83 -7.40 -16.93
C ASP A 16 15.35 -5.97 -17.24
N ARG A 17 16.23 -5.22 -17.94
CA ARG A 17 15.97 -3.84 -18.31
C ARG A 17 14.78 -3.68 -19.25
N GLU A 18 14.67 -4.55 -20.26
CA GLU A 18 13.60 -4.44 -21.25
C GLU A 18 12.24 -4.74 -20.64
N LEU A 19 12.16 -5.73 -19.75
CA LEU A 19 10.95 -6.02 -19.01
C LEU A 19 10.57 -4.85 -18.09
N MET A 20 11.51 -4.30 -17.30
CA MET A 20 11.21 -3.15 -16.44
C MET A 20 10.69 -1.95 -17.26
N ARG A 21 11.31 -1.66 -18.41
CA ARG A 21 10.83 -0.64 -19.35
C ARG A 21 9.40 -0.93 -19.83
N LYS A 22 9.11 -2.18 -20.20
CA LYS A 22 7.76 -2.60 -20.60
C LYS A 22 6.77 -2.43 -19.45
N LEU A 23 7.12 -2.75 -18.21
CA LEU A 23 6.25 -2.53 -17.05
C LEU A 23 5.92 -1.04 -16.86
N ILE A 24 6.93 -0.16 -16.95
CA ILE A 24 6.74 1.30 -16.89
C ILE A 24 5.75 1.76 -17.97
N ARG A 25 5.99 1.37 -19.23
CA ARG A 25 5.16 1.78 -20.37
C ARG A 25 3.73 1.24 -20.34
N ASN A 26 3.52 0.09 -19.70
CA ASN A 26 2.21 -0.59 -19.65
C ASN A 26 1.43 -0.30 -18.37
N GLY A 27 1.82 0.71 -17.60
CA GLY A 27 0.98 1.25 -16.53
C GLY A 27 1.34 0.83 -15.12
N MET A 28 2.61 0.49 -14.85
CA MET A 28 3.13 0.46 -13.48
C MET A 28 3.25 1.89 -12.95
N ASP A 29 2.59 2.20 -11.83
CA ASP A 29 2.67 3.52 -11.17
C ASP A 29 3.67 3.51 -10.01
N VAL A 30 3.79 2.38 -9.30
CA VAL A 30 4.66 2.23 -8.13
C VAL A 30 5.42 0.91 -8.23
N ALA A 31 6.74 0.95 -8.03
CA ALA A 31 7.60 -0.22 -7.92
C ALA A 31 7.82 -0.55 -6.44
N ARG A 32 7.31 -1.71 -6.00
CA ARG A 32 7.48 -2.25 -4.65
C ARG A 32 8.76 -3.07 -4.55
N PHE A 33 9.56 -2.80 -3.53
CA PHE A 33 10.75 -3.55 -3.18
C PHE A 33 10.49 -4.27 -1.86
N ASN A 34 10.44 -5.60 -1.89
CA ASN A 34 10.12 -6.42 -0.72
C ASN A 34 11.41 -6.81 0.02
N PHE A 35 11.64 -6.25 1.21
CA PHE A 35 12.87 -6.48 1.99
C PHE A 35 12.83 -7.73 2.88
N SER A 36 11.74 -8.51 2.81
CA SER A 36 11.73 -9.90 3.30
C SER A 36 12.67 -10.81 2.51
N HIS A 37 13.07 -10.41 1.30
CA HIS A 37 13.97 -11.14 0.42
C HIS A 37 15.04 -10.21 -0.19
N GLY A 38 16.18 -10.80 -0.58
CA GLY A 38 17.30 -10.06 -1.17
C GLY A 38 18.06 -9.21 -0.17
N ASP A 39 19.28 -8.85 -0.53
CA ASP A 39 20.11 -7.92 0.23
C ASP A 39 20.02 -6.49 -0.32
N HIS A 40 20.61 -5.53 0.40
CA HIS A 40 20.63 -4.12 -0.01
C HIS A 40 21.32 -3.91 -1.36
N ARG A 41 22.30 -4.73 -1.72
CA ARG A 41 23.04 -4.60 -2.99
C ARG A 41 22.14 -4.95 -4.17
N GLU A 42 21.38 -6.03 -4.06
CA GLU A 42 20.38 -6.42 -5.05
C GLU A 42 19.29 -5.35 -5.21
N HIS A 43 18.73 -4.87 -4.09
CA HIS A 43 17.71 -3.82 -4.12
C HIS A 43 18.25 -2.53 -4.74
N LYS A 44 19.47 -2.13 -4.40
CA LYS A 44 20.12 -0.96 -5.00
C LYS A 44 20.22 -1.08 -6.51
N GLY A 45 20.70 -2.22 -7.02
CA GLY A 45 20.84 -2.43 -8.47
C GLY A 45 19.52 -2.27 -9.22
N ARG A 46 18.43 -2.82 -8.68
CA ARG A 46 17.08 -2.67 -9.24
C ARG A 46 16.56 -1.23 -9.13
N MET A 47 16.81 -0.54 -8.01
CA MET A 47 16.42 0.87 -7.82
C MET A 47 17.16 1.81 -8.78
N ASP A 48 18.47 1.60 -8.98
CA ASP A 48 19.28 2.39 -9.92
C ASP A 48 18.76 2.21 -11.35
N LEU A 49 18.49 0.96 -11.76
CA LEU A 49 17.90 0.65 -13.06
C LEU A 49 16.54 1.34 -13.27
N LEU A 50 15.67 1.29 -12.26
CA LEU A 50 14.37 1.95 -12.30
C LEU A 50 14.51 3.47 -12.42
N LYS A 51 15.40 4.09 -11.65
CA LYS A 51 15.64 5.55 -11.71
C LYS A 51 16.14 5.96 -13.10
N GLN A 52 17.04 5.19 -13.71
CA GLN A 52 17.52 5.46 -15.06
C GLN A 52 16.38 5.35 -16.09
N LEU A 53 15.60 4.26 -16.06
CA LEU A 53 14.48 4.07 -16.98
C LEU A 53 13.38 5.11 -16.79
N ARG A 54 13.15 5.58 -15.55
CA ARG A 54 12.21 6.66 -15.25
C ARG A 54 12.56 7.95 -16.00
N GLU A 55 13.86 8.29 -16.09
CA GLU A 55 14.35 9.45 -16.84
C GLU A 55 14.22 9.25 -18.35
N GLU A 56 14.65 8.09 -18.87
CA GLU A 56 14.60 7.75 -20.30
C GLU A 56 13.17 7.71 -20.85
N GLU A 57 12.22 7.22 -20.06
CA GLU A 57 10.82 7.06 -20.45
C GLU A 57 9.97 8.29 -20.10
N HIS A 58 10.56 9.31 -19.47
CA HIS A 58 9.84 10.48 -18.91
C HIS A 58 8.63 10.07 -18.06
N ALA A 59 8.78 8.98 -17.32
CA ALA A 59 7.71 8.38 -16.53
C ALA A 59 7.77 8.87 -15.08
N ASN A 60 6.63 8.83 -14.38
CA ASN A 60 6.56 9.14 -12.96
C ASN A 60 6.21 7.87 -12.17
N VAL A 61 7.21 7.00 -11.99
CA VAL A 61 7.09 5.78 -11.20
C VAL A 61 7.73 6.00 -9.83
N ALA A 62 6.95 5.74 -8.78
CA ALA A 62 7.40 5.85 -7.39
C ALA A 62 8.05 4.57 -6.88
N ILE A 63 8.90 4.69 -5.86
CA ILE A 63 9.52 3.57 -5.16
C ILE A 63 8.84 3.36 -3.80
N LEU A 64 8.35 2.15 -3.55
CA LEU A 64 7.79 1.72 -2.27
C LEU A 64 8.69 0.65 -1.65
N LEU A 65 9.30 0.96 -0.50
CA LEU A 65 10.05 0.00 0.31
C LEU A 65 9.06 -0.74 1.21
N ASP A 66 8.97 -2.06 1.13
CA ASP A 66 8.14 -2.87 2.01
C ASP A 66 9.05 -3.58 3.02
N THR A 67 8.91 -3.19 4.29
CA THR A 67 9.68 -3.74 5.42
C THR A 67 9.34 -5.19 5.66
N LYS A 68 10.28 -5.95 6.24
CA LYS A 68 10.00 -7.33 6.61
C LYS A 68 9.04 -7.40 7.80
N GLY A 69 9.25 -6.51 8.76
CA GLY A 69 8.46 -6.42 9.98
C GLY A 69 8.76 -7.51 11.01
N PRO A 70 8.17 -7.37 12.19
CA PRO A 70 8.29 -8.32 13.27
C PRO A 70 7.39 -9.54 13.02
N GLU A 71 7.98 -10.72 12.82
CA GLU A 71 7.26 -11.98 12.62
C GLU A 71 7.82 -13.07 13.53
N ILE A 72 6.98 -14.07 13.87
CA ILE A 72 7.42 -15.27 14.57
C ILE A 72 7.63 -16.36 13.54
N ARG A 73 8.74 -17.09 13.66
CA ARG A 73 9.04 -18.25 12.82
C ARG A 73 9.42 -19.46 13.64
N THR A 74 9.25 -20.64 13.04
CA THR A 74 9.90 -21.86 13.51
C THR A 74 11.41 -21.82 13.26
N GLY A 75 12.17 -22.63 13.98
CA GLY A 75 13.61 -22.78 13.78
C GLY A 75 13.97 -23.66 12.59
N VAL A 76 15.22 -24.11 12.62
CA VAL A 76 15.75 -25.12 11.67
C VAL A 76 15.26 -26.51 12.05
N LEU A 77 15.22 -27.41 11.08
CA LEU A 77 14.80 -28.79 11.28
C LEU A 77 16.03 -29.71 11.21
N LYS A 78 15.94 -30.85 11.90
CA LYS A 78 17.00 -31.85 11.89
C LYS A 78 17.31 -32.29 10.46
N ASP A 79 18.60 -32.25 10.11
CA ASP A 79 19.12 -32.53 8.76
C ASP A 79 18.54 -31.64 7.64
N GLY A 80 17.89 -30.51 7.97
CA GLY A 80 17.20 -29.64 7.02
C GLY A 80 16.00 -30.30 6.31
N LYS A 81 15.54 -31.45 6.82
CA LYS A 81 14.47 -32.22 6.21
C LYS A 81 13.12 -31.78 6.76
N LYS A 82 12.16 -31.66 5.86
CA LYS A 82 10.77 -31.42 6.22
C LYS A 82 10.22 -32.59 7.06
N ILE A 83 9.36 -32.27 8.02
CA ILE A 83 8.75 -33.23 8.94
C ILE A 83 7.24 -33.24 8.75
N ILE A 84 6.63 -34.41 8.89
CA ILE A 84 5.16 -34.54 8.82
C ILE A 84 4.63 -34.49 10.24
N LEU A 85 3.70 -33.58 10.49
CA LEU A 85 2.93 -33.51 11.73
C LEU A 85 1.61 -34.23 11.53
N GLU A 86 1.35 -35.25 12.33
CA GLU A 86 0.12 -36.06 12.24
C GLU A 86 -1.00 -35.44 13.08
N THR A 87 -2.20 -35.33 12.51
CA THR A 87 -3.39 -34.87 13.25
C THR A 87 -3.65 -35.74 14.48
N GLY A 88 -3.93 -35.10 15.61
CA GLY A 88 -4.15 -35.72 16.92
C GLY A 88 -2.87 -35.97 17.72
N SER A 89 -1.69 -35.84 17.12
CA SER A 89 -0.42 -35.98 17.83
C SER A 89 -0.13 -34.77 18.74
N THR A 90 0.82 -34.94 19.67
CA THR A 90 1.32 -33.84 20.50
C THR A 90 2.57 -33.24 19.85
N PHE A 91 2.62 -31.92 19.74
CA PHE A 91 3.74 -31.19 19.19
C PHE A 91 4.10 -30.01 20.10
N THR A 92 5.38 -29.78 20.33
CA THR A 92 5.85 -28.73 21.25
C THR A 92 6.55 -27.60 20.49
N LEU A 93 6.16 -26.36 20.77
CA LEU A 93 6.93 -25.18 20.40
C LEU A 93 7.80 -24.79 21.60
N THR A 94 9.10 -24.60 21.39
CA THR A 94 10.05 -24.31 22.48
C THR A 94 10.84 -23.03 22.22
N THR A 95 11.22 -22.33 23.28
CA THR A 95 12.16 -21.20 23.20
C THR A 95 13.62 -21.65 23.20
N ASP A 96 13.89 -22.92 23.48
CA ASP A 96 15.26 -23.45 23.45
C ASP A 96 15.77 -23.54 21.99
N GLU A 97 17.03 -23.16 21.77
CA GLU A 97 17.68 -23.30 20.47
C GLU A 97 18.00 -24.76 20.18
N ILE A 98 17.11 -25.42 19.45
CA ILE A 98 17.24 -26.82 19.04
C ILE A 98 16.90 -26.99 17.55
N GLU A 99 17.40 -28.08 16.97
CA GLU A 99 16.92 -28.59 15.69
C GLU A 99 15.56 -29.27 15.89
N GLY A 100 14.58 -28.85 15.09
CA GLY A 100 13.23 -29.36 15.15
C GLY A 100 13.11 -30.82 14.69
N THR A 101 12.20 -31.54 15.33
CA THR A 101 11.80 -32.92 15.02
C THR A 101 10.28 -33.01 14.97
N SER A 102 9.71 -34.17 14.65
CA SER A 102 8.26 -34.40 14.69
C SER A 102 7.61 -34.23 16.07
N GLN A 103 8.39 -34.06 17.15
CA GLN A 103 7.88 -33.86 18.51
C GLN A 103 8.01 -32.43 19.02
N ARG A 104 9.03 -31.69 18.58
CA ARG A 104 9.31 -30.34 19.08
C ARG A 104 10.10 -29.52 18.06
N VAL A 105 9.82 -28.22 17.97
CA VAL A 105 10.60 -27.25 17.18
C VAL A 105 10.80 -25.95 17.96
N SER A 106 11.93 -25.28 17.72
CA SER A 106 12.21 -23.97 18.28
C SER A 106 11.38 -22.86 17.60
N ILE A 107 11.14 -21.76 18.30
CA ILE A 107 10.50 -20.55 17.77
C ILE A 107 11.38 -19.32 17.98
N THR A 108 11.30 -18.34 17.07
CA THR A 108 12.16 -17.15 17.11
C THR A 108 11.76 -16.10 18.14
N TYR A 109 10.57 -16.23 18.75
CA TYR A 109 10.05 -15.28 19.74
C TYR A 109 9.78 -15.97 21.06
N ALA A 110 10.67 -15.78 22.04
CA ALA A 110 10.57 -16.40 23.35
C ALA A 110 9.32 -15.94 24.13
N GLY A 111 8.88 -14.70 23.93
CA GLY A 111 7.70 -14.14 24.61
C GLY A 111 6.38 -14.81 24.22
N LEU A 112 6.35 -15.67 23.19
CA LEU A 112 5.12 -16.34 22.77
C LEU A 112 4.52 -17.19 23.89
N VAL A 113 5.37 -17.79 24.74
CA VAL A 113 4.95 -18.60 25.90
C VAL A 113 4.06 -17.78 26.86
N ASP A 114 4.38 -16.50 27.03
CA ASP A 114 3.65 -15.58 27.90
C ASP A 114 2.40 -14.99 27.22
N ASP A 115 2.38 -14.96 25.89
CA ASP A 115 1.30 -14.35 25.10
C ASP A 115 0.14 -15.34 24.86
N VAL A 116 0.38 -16.65 24.83
CA VAL A 116 -0.66 -17.66 24.55
C VAL A 116 -1.13 -18.39 25.80
N ASP A 117 -2.42 -18.73 25.85
CA ASP A 117 -3.03 -19.51 26.93
C ASP A 117 -3.64 -20.82 26.39
N LYS A 118 -4.01 -21.71 27.32
CA LYS A 118 -4.67 -22.98 27.00
C LYS A 118 -5.93 -22.76 26.14
N GLY A 119 -6.12 -23.60 25.13
CA GLY A 119 -7.23 -23.55 24.19
C GLY A 119 -7.05 -22.53 23.06
N LYS A 120 -5.95 -21.78 23.02
CA LYS A 120 -5.63 -20.90 21.89
C LYS A 120 -5.14 -21.69 20.68
N THR A 121 -5.41 -21.16 19.50
CA THR A 121 -4.95 -21.71 18.23
C THR A 121 -3.60 -21.10 17.86
N ILE A 122 -2.68 -21.94 17.40
CA ILE A 122 -1.44 -21.52 16.77
C ILE A 122 -1.43 -22.09 15.35
N LEU A 123 -1.14 -21.22 14.39
CA LEU A 123 -1.09 -21.54 12.98
C LEU A 123 0.36 -21.50 12.49
N ILE A 124 0.75 -22.44 11.65
CA ILE A 124 2.10 -22.51 11.08
C ILE A 124 2.00 -22.64 9.56
N ASP A 125 2.93 -21.98 8.87
CA ASP A 125 3.05 -21.97 7.40
C ASP A 125 1.77 -21.44 6.74
N ASP A 126 1.45 -20.17 7.01
CA ASP A 126 0.28 -19.47 6.46
C ASP A 126 -1.05 -20.18 6.76
N GLY A 127 -1.15 -20.81 7.94
CA GLY A 127 -2.35 -21.51 8.40
C GLY A 127 -2.50 -22.93 7.87
N LEU A 128 -1.54 -23.46 7.11
CA LEU A 128 -1.58 -24.84 6.63
C LEU A 128 -1.57 -25.87 7.76
N ILE A 129 -0.83 -25.60 8.82
CA ILE A 129 -0.78 -26.44 10.02
C ILE A 129 -1.48 -25.72 11.16
N GLY A 130 -2.42 -26.42 11.80
CA GLY A 130 -3.20 -25.89 12.93
C GLY A 130 -2.88 -26.65 14.21
N LEU A 131 -2.54 -25.90 15.26
CA LEU A 131 -2.24 -26.41 16.59
C LEU A 131 -3.20 -25.81 17.62
N GLU A 132 -3.55 -26.56 18.65
CA GLU A 132 -4.29 -26.07 19.82
C GLU A 132 -3.46 -26.24 21.09
N VAL A 133 -3.31 -25.16 21.87
CA VAL A 133 -2.50 -25.16 23.09
C VAL A 133 -3.17 -26.01 24.19
N ILE A 134 -2.50 -27.08 24.61
CA ILE A 134 -2.95 -27.97 25.70
C ILE A 134 -2.48 -27.41 27.06
N SER A 135 -1.22 -27.02 27.14
CA SER A 135 -0.56 -26.51 28.35
C SER A 135 0.74 -25.79 28.00
N LYS A 136 1.32 -25.07 28.97
CA LYS A 136 2.62 -24.40 28.82
C LYS A 136 3.50 -24.60 30.05
N THR A 137 4.81 -24.57 29.84
CA THR A 137 5.84 -24.40 30.87
C THR A 137 6.49 -23.03 30.70
N ASP A 138 7.58 -22.73 31.42
CA ASP A 138 8.33 -21.47 31.25
C ASP A 138 8.97 -21.32 29.86
N ARG A 139 9.15 -22.42 29.11
CA ARG A 139 9.84 -22.42 27.81
C ARG A 139 9.10 -23.12 26.69
N ASP A 140 8.06 -23.86 27.03
CA ASP A 140 7.42 -24.77 26.09
C ASP A 140 5.92 -24.54 26.01
N ILE A 141 5.41 -24.53 24.80
CA ILE A 141 3.99 -24.54 24.49
C ILE A 141 3.68 -25.93 23.95
N ILE A 142 2.96 -26.73 24.74
CA ILE A 142 2.57 -28.09 24.37
C ILE A 142 1.22 -28.02 23.67
N CYS A 143 1.17 -28.46 22.42
CA CYS A 143 -0.01 -28.37 21.57
C CYS A 143 -0.50 -29.74 21.09
N SER A 144 -1.79 -29.83 20.80
CA SER A 144 -2.36 -30.89 19.96
C SER A 144 -2.35 -30.42 18.51
N VAL A 145 -1.97 -31.29 17.58
CA VAL A 145 -2.05 -31.02 16.15
C VAL A 145 -3.51 -31.20 15.70
N VAL A 146 -4.21 -30.10 15.40
CA VAL A 146 -5.60 -30.13 14.93
C VAL A 146 -5.66 -30.36 13.42
N ASN A 147 -4.77 -29.69 12.68
CA ASN A 147 -4.60 -29.91 11.25
C ASN A 147 -3.12 -30.19 10.97
N GLY A 148 -2.81 -31.43 10.64
CA GLY A 148 -1.46 -31.87 10.30
C GLY A 148 -0.99 -31.37 8.93
N GLY A 149 0.28 -31.61 8.63
CA GLY A 149 0.89 -31.16 7.38
C GLY A 149 2.40 -31.30 7.37
N GLU A 150 3.00 -30.91 6.25
CA GLU A 150 4.44 -30.90 6.07
C GLU A 150 5.04 -29.59 6.61
N LEU A 151 5.78 -29.66 7.72
CA LEU A 151 6.50 -28.53 8.29
C LEU A 151 7.90 -28.44 7.68
N GLY A 152 8.19 -27.27 7.10
CA GLY A 152 9.54 -26.89 6.68
C GLY A 152 10.28 -26.04 7.72
N GLU A 153 11.46 -25.56 7.34
CA GLU A 153 12.24 -24.65 8.20
C GLU A 153 11.73 -23.21 8.12
N ARG A 154 11.89 -22.46 9.22
CA ARG A 154 11.66 -21.01 9.24
C ARG A 154 10.28 -20.59 8.72
N LYS A 155 9.27 -21.40 9.00
CA LYS A 155 7.88 -21.15 8.63
C LYS A 155 7.25 -20.14 9.57
N GLY A 156 6.39 -19.29 9.03
CA GLY A 156 5.66 -18.29 9.81
C GLY A 156 4.80 -18.96 10.88
N VAL A 157 4.70 -18.32 12.04
CA VAL A 157 3.85 -18.72 13.16
C VAL A 157 2.90 -17.58 13.48
N ASN A 158 1.61 -17.87 13.47
CA ASN A 158 0.53 -16.91 13.71
C ASN A 158 -0.31 -17.37 14.89
N VAL A 159 -0.84 -16.41 15.66
CA VAL A 159 -1.63 -16.69 16.86
C VAL A 159 -2.91 -15.83 16.86
N PRO A 160 -3.94 -16.28 16.14
CA PRO A 160 -5.20 -15.55 16.01
C PRO A 160 -5.79 -15.15 17.37
N ASN A 161 -6.29 -13.92 17.46
CA ASN A 161 -6.96 -13.39 18.66
C ASN A 161 -6.06 -13.37 19.92
N VAL A 162 -4.76 -13.18 19.73
CA VAL A 162 -3.77 -12.96 20.78
C VAL A 162 -3.01 -11.68 20.47
N SER A 163 -2.88 -10.79 21.46
CA SER A 163 -2.03 -9.61 21.30
C SER A 163 -0.58 -10.01 21.54
N VAL A 164 0.22 -9.95 20.47
CA VAL A 164 1.62 -10.37 20.49
C VAL A 164 2.51 -9.19 20.84
N ARG A 165 3.35 -9.33 21.86
CA ARG A 165 4.24 -8.27 22.36
C ARG A 165 5.56 -8.17 21.59
N LEU A 166 5.45 -8.18 20.27
CA LEU A 166 6.57 -7.89 19.38
C LEU A 166 6.85 -6.37 19.33
N PRO A 167 8.11 -5.96 19.07
CA PRO A 167 8.42 -4.55 18.79
C PRO A 167 7.66 -4.07 17.55
N ALA A 168 7.58 -2.75 17.33
CA ALA A 168 6.98 -2.22 16.10
C ALA A 168 7.84 -2.48 14.87
N ILE A 169 9.16 -2.28 15.01
CA ILE A 169 10.15 -2.52 13.97
C ILE A 169 11.32 -3.32 14.53
N THR A 170 11.89 -4.19 13.69
CA THR A 170 13.09 -4.96 14.02
C THR A 170 14.36 -4.14 13.76
N GLU A 171 15.52 -4.58 14.26
CA GLU A 171 16.80 -3.95 13.90
C GLU A 171 17.09 -4.05 12.39
N LYS A 172 16.69 -5.16 11.76
CA LYS A 172 16.74 -5.28 10.30
C LYS A 172 15.86 -4.22 9.61
N ASP A 173 14.64 -3.98 10.12
CA ASP A 173 13.77 -2.96 9.54
C ASP A 173 14.39 -1.55 9.69
N LYS A 174 15.07 -1.25 10.80
CA LYS A 174 15.80 0.01 10.98
C LYS A 174 16.94 0.17 9.96
N GLU A 175 17.68 -0.89 9.67
CA GLU A 175 18.71 -0.91 8.63
C GLU A 175 18.10 -0.74 7.23
N ASP A 176 17.00 -1.44 6.94
CA ASP A 176 16.29 -1.38 5.67
C ASP A 176 15.69 0.03 5.43
N ILE A 177 15.08 0.63 6.46
CA ILE A 177 14.54 2.00 6.41
C ILE A 177 15.66 3.01 6.17
N LYS A 178 16.80 2.89 6.88
CA LYS A 178 17.96 3.76 6.68
C LYS A 178 18.48 3.66 5.25
N PHE A 179 18.64 2.45 4.73
CA PHE A 179 18.99 2.22 3.34
C PHE A 179 17.97 2.87 2.39
N GLY A 180 16.67 2.73 2.65
CA GLY A 180 15.61 3.39 1.88
C GLY A 180 15.74 4.91 1.85
N VAL A 181 16.07 5.54 2.98
CA VAL A 181 16.36 6.98 3.06
C VAL A 181 17.53 7.36 2.17
N GLU A 182 18.64 6.62 2.24
CA GLU A 182 19.83 6.83 1.40
C GLU A 182 19.52 6.66 -0.10
N GLN A 183 18.59 5.78 -0.45
CA GLN A 183 18.13 5.58 -1.83
C GLN A 183 16.97 6.51 -2.24
N GLU A 184 16.56 7.45 -1.39
CA GLU A 184 15.45 8.38 -1.64
C GLU A 184 14.14 7.69 -2.06
N VAL A 185 13.75 6.63 -1.34
CA VAL A 185 12.46 5.97 -1.58
C VAL A 185 11.29 6.93 -1.37
N ASP A 186 10.19 6.69 -2.09
CA ASP A 186 9.03 7.59 -2.07
C ASP A 186 8.01 7.21 -1.01
N PHE A 187 7.99 5.94 -0.58
CA PHE A 187 7.11 5.38 0.44
C PHE A 187 7.80 4.27 1.24
N ILE A 188 7.36 4.08 2.48
CA ILE A 188 7.65 2.89 3.29
C ILE A 188 6.33 2.20 3.62
N ALA A 189 6.18 0.93 3.25
CA ALA A 189 5.12 0.06 3.73
C ALA A 189 5.61 -0.71 4.97
N ALA A 190 4.98 -0.43 6.10
CA ALA A 190 5.33 -1.00 7.40
C ALA A 190 4.52 -2.27 7.65
N SER A 191 5.21 -3.40 7.82
CA SER A 191 4.60 -4.72 8.05
C SER A 191 4.14 -4.91 9.49
N PHE A 192 3.13 -5.75 9.68
CA PHE A 192 2.55 -6.16 10.96
C PHE A 192 2.15 -4.99 11.88
N VAL A 193 1.61 -3.91 11.30
CA VAL A 193 1.17 -2.74 12.09
C VAL A 193 -0.10 -3.08 12.87
N ARG A 194 -0.01 -2.96 14.19
CA ARG A 194 -1.08 -3.34 15.14
C ARG A 194 -1.80 -2.14 15.76
N ASN A 195 -1.13 -0.99 15.86
CA ASN A 195 -1.62 0.20 16.53
C ASN A 195 -0.92 1.46 16.00
N ALA A 196 -1.37 2.63 16.46
CA ALA A 196 -0.80 3.91 16.05
C ALA A 196 0.68 4.07 16.45
N GLU A 197 1.11 3.50 17.58
CA GLU A 197 2.48 3.63 18.09
C GLU A 197 3.49 3.03 17.13
N CYS A 198 3.16 1.90 16.48
CA CYS A 198 4.04 1.30 15.47
C CYS A 198 4.38 2.28 14.34
N VAL A 199 3.42 3.08 13.92
CA VAL A 199 3.61 4.10 12.88
C VAL A 199 4.43 5.28 13.42
N LEU A 200 4.16 5.71 14.64
CA LEU A 200 4.84 6.84 15.27
C LEU A 200 6.32 6.55 15.53
N GLU A 201 6.67 5.31 15.90
CA GLU A 201 8.06 4.87 16.08
C GLU A 201 8.87 5.01 14.77
N ILE A 202 8.30 4.56 13.64
CA ILE A 202 8.93 4.73 12.32
C ILE A 202 9.05 6.22 11.95
N LYS A 203 8.04 7.05 12.25
CA LYS A 203 8.11 8.51 12.01
C LYS A 203 9.20 9.18 12.85
N ALA A 204 9.36 8.76 14.10
CA ALA A 204 10.41 9.25 14.99
C ALA A 204 11.79 8.89 14.42
N TYR A 205 11.98 7.63 14.01
CA TYR A 205 13.24 7.19 13.41
C TYR A 205 13.55 7.89 12.07
N LEU A 206 12.55 8.09 11.20
CA LEU A 206 12.72 8.89 9.98
C LEU A 206 13.12 10.34 10.28
N LYS A 207 12.65 10.92 11.38
CA LYS A 207 13.04 12.26 11.80
C LYS A 207 14.51 12.31 12.25
N GLU A 208 14.98 11.28 12.95
CA GLU A 208 16.41 11.12 13.31
C GLU A 208 17.29 10.99 12.06
N LEU A 209 16.80 10.32 11.02
CA LEU A 209 17.45 10.19 9.72
C LEU A 209 17.28 11.43 8.80
N HIS A 210 16.70 12.53 9.31
CA HIS A 210 16.41 13.75 8.53
C HIS A 210 15.51 13.53 7.30
N ALA A 211 14.67 12.50 7.32
CA ALA A 211 13.72 12.15 6.26
C ALA A 211 12.24 12.11 6.71
N PRO A 212 11.74 13.07 7.53
CA PRO A 212 10.37 13.03 8.07
C PRO A 212 9.28 13.18 6.98
N TYR A 213 9.67 13.47 5.75
CA TYR A 213 8.79 13.62 4.61
C TYR A 213 8.39 12.30 3.96
N ILE A 214 9.06 11.17 4.24
CA ILE A 214 8.72 9.88 3.62
C ILE A 214 7.39 9.38 4.23
N PRO A 215 6.34 9.18 3.42
CA PRO A 215 5.04 8.71 3.90
C PRO A 215 5.10 7.23 4.30
N ILE A 216 4.34 6.89 5.34
CA ILE A 216 4.21 5.50 5.81
C ILE A 216 2.85 4.94 5.39
N ILE A 217 2.88 3.78 4.73
CA ILE A 217 1.74 2.95 4.42
C ILE A 217 1.68 1.82 5.46
N ALA A 218 0.71 1.85 6.37
CA ALA A 218 0.58 0.79 7.37
C ALA A 218 -0.06 -0.46 6.76
N LYS A 219 0.58 -1.63 6.89
CA LYS A 219 0.03 -2.91 6.42
C LYS A 219 -0.81 -3.53 7.53
N ILE A 220 -2.07 -3.81 7.21
CA ILE A 220 -3.03 -4.43 8.12
C ILE A 220 -3.09 -5.92 7.77
N GLU A 221 -2.57 -6.71 8.69
CA GLU A 221 -2.26 -8.14 8.49
C GLU A 221 -2.83 -9.03 9.60
N ASN A 222 -3.39 -8.46 10.67
CA ASN A 222 -3.94 -9.22 11.80
C ASN A 222 -5.17 -8.56 12.43
N ALA A 223 -5.81 -9.28 13.35
CA ALA A 223 -7.02 -8.85 14.04
C ALA A 223 -6.82 -7.56 14.87
N GLU A 224 -5.67 -7.40 15.54
CA GLU A 224 -5.38 -6.21 16.35
C GLU A 224 -5.31 -4.94 15.48
N GLY A 225 -4.64 -5.00 14.33
CA GLY A 225 -4.59 -3.90 13.37
C GLY A 225 -5.96 -3.54 12.80
N VAL A 226 -6.85 -4.52 12.61
CA VAL A 226 -8.25 -4.27 12.22
C VAL A 226 -9.03 -3.57 13.33
N GLN A 227 -8.89 -4.02 14.58
CA GLN A 227 -9.56 -3.42 15.74
C GLN A 227 -9.11 -1.96 15.95
N ASN A 228 -7.82 -1.69 15.77
CA ASN A 228 -7.20 -0.37 15.94
C ASN A 228 -7.18 0.48 14.65
N ILE A 229 -7.92 0.08 13.61
CA ILE A 229 -7.80 0.70 12.28
C ILE A 229 -7.98 2.22 12.30
N ASP A 230 -8.87 2.75 13.14
CA ASP A 230 -9.16 4.18 13.20
C ASP A 230 -7.97 5.00 13.69
N GLU A 231 -7.23 4.51 14.69
CA GLU A 231 -6.03 5.21 15.16
C GLU A 231 -4.85 5.05 14.22
N ILE A 232 -4.71 3.90 13.56
CA ILE A 232 -3.68 3.66 12.56
C ILE A 232 -3.89 4.59 11.36
N ILE A 233 -5.13 4.74 10.87
CA ILE A 233 -5.48 5.66 9.77
C ILE A 233 -5.13 7.12 10.13
N ARG A 234 -5.33 7.52 11.40
CA ARG A 234 -4.95 8.88 11.85
C ARG A 234 -3.44 9.08 11.81
N ALA A 235 -2.66 8.09 12.26
CA ALA A 235 -1.20 8.17 12.36
C ALA A 235 -0.48 7.97 11.01
N ALA A 236 -0.94 7.05 10.17
CA ALA A 236 -0.32 6.67 8.90
C ALA A 236 -0.66 7.64 7.76
N ASP A 237 0.09 7.57 6.66
CA ASP A 237 -0.15 8.36 5.45
C ASP A 237 -0.98 7.61 4.41
N GLY A 238 -1.04 6.29 4.52
CA GLY A 238 -1.95 5.40 3.83
C GLY A 238 -2.01 4.03 4.49
N ILE A 239 -2.85 3.15 3.96
CA ILE A 239 -3.07 1.78 4.43
C ILE A 239 -2.83 0.79 3.29
N MET A 240 -2.32 -0.38 3.60
CA MET A 240 -2.31 -1.53 2.70
C MET A 240 -3.06 -2.67 3.38
N VAL A 241 -4.08 -3.20 2.71
CA VAL A 241 -4.83 -4.37 3.19
C VAL A 241 -4.20 -5.61 2.55
N ALA A 242 -3.44 -6.37 3.33
CA ALA A 242 -2.74 -7.57 2.89
C ALA A 242 -3.60 -8.80 3.19
N ARG A 243 -4.42 -9.20 2.21
CA ARG A 243 -5.53 -10.14 2.40
C ARG A 243 -5.08 -11.57 2.66
N GLY A 244 -3.94 -11.97 2.09
CA GLY A 244 -3.31 -13.26 2.34
C GLY A 244 -2.94 -13.40 3.81
N ASP A 245 -2.16 -12.45 4.34
CA ASP A 245 -1.76 -12.44 5.75
C ASP A 245 -2.98 -12.30 6.68
N LEU A 246 -3.90 -11.39 6.34
CA LEU A 246 -5.12 -11.18 7.13
C LEU A 246 -6.01 -12.43 7.18
N GLY A 247 -6.10 -13.18 6.09
CA GLY A 247 -6.87 -14.42 5.99
C GLY A 247 -6.26 -15.61 6.75
N VAL A 248 -5.01 -15.50 7.23
CA VAL A 248 -4.43 -16.45 8.18
C VAL A 248 -4.95 -16.18 9.59
N GLU A 249 -5.06 -14.91 9.96
CA GLU A 249 -5.42 -14.48 11.33
C GLU A 249 -6.94 -14.36 11.55
N ILE A 250 -7.70 -14.07 10.49
CA ILE A 250 -9.14 -13.79 10.53
C ILE A 250 -9.86 -14.76 9.59
N PRO A 251 -11.07 -15.26 9.96
CA PRO A 251 -11.87 -16.10 9.07
C PRO A 251 -12.02 -15.51 7.67
N ALA A 252 -11.79 -16.35 6.65
CA ALA A 252 -11.74 -15.90 5.25
C ALA A 252 -13.06 -15.26 4.78
N GLU A 253 -14.20 -15.67 5.34
CA GLU A 253 -15.52 -15.10 5.06
C GLU A 253 -15.70 -13.67 5.59
N GLU A 254 -14.93 -13.24 6.58
CA GLU A 254 -14.99 -11.88 7.15
C GLU A 254 -14.12 -10.88 6.37
N VAL A 255 -13.02 -11.36 5.78
CA VAL A 255 -12.03 -10.53 5.05
C VAL A 255 -12.66 -9.60 4.00
N PRO A 256 -13.62 -10.03 3.16
CA PRO A 256 -14.24 -9.16 2.16
C PRO A 256 -14.96 -7.95 2.76
N TYR A 257 -15.65 -8.11 3.88
CA TYR A 257 -16.32 -7.01 4.58
C TYR A 257 -15.28 -6.07 5.22
N LEU A 258 -14.23 -6.63 5.85
CA LEU A 258 -13.18 -5.83 6.47
C LEU A 258 -12.42 -4.99 5.44
N GLN A 259 -12.13 -5.54 4.26
CA GLN A 259 -11.58 -4.78 3.13
C GLN A 259 -12.44 -3.55 2.81
N LYS A 260 -13.75 -3.74 2.59
CA LYS A 260 -14.69 -2.66 2.25
C LYS A 260 -14.70 -1.58 3.34
N MET A 261 -14.78 -2.01 4.59
CA MET A 261 -14.78 -1.12 5.76
C MET A 261 -13.50 -0.30 5.84
N ILE A 262 -12.33 -0.94 5.69
CA ILE A 262 -11.02 -0.25 5.75
C ILE A 262 -10.87 0.75 4.59
N ILE A 263 -11.24 0.36 3.37
CA ILE A 263 -11.20 1.25 2.20
C ILE A 263 -12.08 2.48 2.45
N GLN A 264 -13.32 2.29 2.90
CA GLN A 264 -14.24 3.39 3.17
C GLN A 264 -13.68 4.33 4.25
N LYS A 265 -13.15 3.79 5.35
CA LYS A 265 -12.51 4.61 6.39
C LYS A 265 -11.30 5.39 5.87
N CYS A 266 -10.49 4.80 4.99
CA CYS A 266 -9.37 5.50 4.37
C CYS A 266 -9.85 6.65 3.47
N ASN A 267 -10.87 6.40 2.64
CA ASN A 267 -11.46 7.41 1.77
C ASN A 267 -12.03 8.59 2.58
N ASN A 268 -12.75 8.30 3.66
CA ASN A 268 -13.34 9.31 4.55
C ASN A 268 -12.28 10.16 5.30
N ASN A 269 -11.07 9.64 5.47
CA ASN A 269 -9.95 10.33 6.13
C ASN A 269 -8.90 10.87 5.15
N PHE A 270 -9.22 10.88 3.84
CA PHE A 270 -8.33 11.34 2.78
C PHE A 270 -6.96 10.62 2.73
N LYS A 271 -6.92 9.34 3.13
CA LYS A 271 -5.71 8.49 3.16
C LYS A 271 -5.71 7.53 1.98
N SER A 272 -4.56 7.31 1.36
CA SER A 272 -4.43 6.32 0.28
C SER A 272 -4.60 4.90 0.81
N VAL A 273 -5.21 4.01 0.04
CA VAL A 273 -5.39 2.60 0.36
C VAL A 273 -4.96 1.72 -0.82
N ILE A 274 -4.21 0.67 -0.51
CA ILE A 274 -3.72 -0.35 -1.45
C ILE A 274 -4.37 -1.68 -1.09
N ILE A 275 -4.94 -2.37 -2.06
CA ILE A 275 -5.36 -3.76 -1.91
C ILE A 275 -4.27 -4.68 -2.45
N ALA A 276 -3.79 -5.57 -1.59
CA ALA A 276 -2.60 -6.36 -1.81
C ALA A 276 -2.85 -7.85 -1.61
N THR A 277 -1.97 -8.66 -2.24
CA THR A 277 -1.95 -10.14 -2.22
C THR A 277 -3.20 -10.78 -2.85
N GLN A 278 -3.09 -12.04 -3.30
CA GLN A 278 -4.21 -12.81 -3.88
C GLN A 278 -4.97 -12.10 -5.02
N MET A 279 -4.29 -11.23 -5.79
CA MET A 279 -4.96 -10.49 -6.88
C MET A 279 -5.06 -11.35 -8.14
N LEU A 280 -3.94 -11.58 -8.84
CA LEU A 280 -3.88 -12.38 -10.06
C LEU A 280 -2.88 -13.53 -9.90
N ASP A 281 -2.84 -14.16 -8.72
CA ASP A 281 -1.81 -15.12 -8.31
C ASP A 281 -1.64 -16.30 -9.29
N SER A 282 -2.74 -16.78 -9.88
CA SER A 282 -2.69 -17.83 -10.90
C SER A 282 -1.84 -17.44 -12.11
N MET A 283 -1.65 -16.13 -12.38
CA MET A 283 -0.81 -15.62 -13.45
C MET A 283 0.70 -15.71 -13.19
N ILE A 284 1.11 -16.10 -11.97
CA ILE A 284 2.49 -16.57 -11.74
C ILE A 284 2.80 -17.75 -12.66
N ARG A 285 1.81 -18.63 -12.88
CA ARG A 285 1.96 -19.88 -13.65
C ARG A 285 1.25 -19.86 -14.99
N ASN A 286 0.24 -19.03 -15.17
CA ASN A 286 -0.66 -19.03 -16.33
C ASN A 286 -0.70 -17.68 -17.06
N PRO A 287 -0.95 -17.65 -18.38
CA PRO A 287 -1.00 -16.40 -19.14
C PRO A 287 -2.32 -15.62 -18.96
N ARG A 288 -3.30 -16.16 -18.24
CA ARG A 288 -4.60 -15.55 -17.98
C ARG A 288 -5.07 -15.87 -16.56
N PRO A 289 -5.79 -14.96 -15.89
CA PRO A 289 -6.30 -15.21 -14.56
C PRO A 289 -7.57 -16.06 -14.61
N THR A 290 -8.00 -16.51 -13.45
CA THR A 290 -9.32 -17.08 -13.26
C THR A 290 -10.41 -16.00 -13.30
N ARG A 291 -11.66 -16.40 -13.50
CA ARG A 291 -12.81 -15.47 -13.38
C ARG A 291 -12.98 -14.95 -11.95
N ALA A 292 -12.61 -15.73 -10.95
CA ALA A 292 -12.68 -15.34 -9.54
C ALA A 292 -11.70 -14.20 -9.24
N GLU A 293 -10.45 -14.33 -9.67
CA GLU A 293 -9.41 -13.29 -9.54
C GLU A 293 -9.80 -12.01 -10.28
N ALA A 294 -10.34 -12.11 -11.50
CA ALA A 294 -10.80 -10.95 -12.24
C ALA A 294 -11.96 -10.22 -11.52
N ALA A 295 -12.92 -10.97 -10.96
CA ALA A 295 -14.01 -10.42 -10.18
C ALA A 295 -13.51 -9.79 -8.86
N ASP A 296 -12.51 -10.38 -8.23
CA ASP A 296 -11.91 -9.88 -6.99
C ASP A 296 -11.20 -8.53 -7.21
N VAL A 297 -10.39 -8.41 -8.26
CA VAL A 297 -9.78 -7.14 -8.67
C VAL A 297 -10.84 -6.08 -8.98
N ALA A 298 -11.88 -6.44 -9.72
CA ALA A 298 -12.99 -5.52 -10.04
C ALA A 298 -13.70 -5.04 -8.77
N ASN A 299 -13.95 -5.93 -7.80
CA ASN A 299 -14.56 -5.55 -6.53
C ASN A 299 -13.69 -4.60 -5.71
N ALA A 300 -12.36 -4.78 -5.69
CA ALA A 300 -11.46 -3.82 -5.04
C ALA A 300 -11.57 -2.41 -5.66
N VAL A 301 -11.77 -2.32 -6.99
CA VAL A 301 -12.03 -1.05 -7.70
C VAL A 301 -13.40 -0.47 -7.29
N TYR A 302 -14.46 -1.28 -7.30
CA TYR A 302 -15.81 -0.83 -6.89
C TYR A 302 -15.88 -0.38 -5.43
N ASP A 303 -15.08 -1.01 -4.56
CA ASP A 303 -14.96 -0.62 -3.16
C ASP A 303 -14.27 0.74 -2.98
N GLY A 304 -13.60 1.24 -4.02
CA GLY A 304 -13.00 2.56 -4.06
C GLY A 304 -11.52 2.58 -3.66
N THR A 305 -10.78 1.49 -3.86
CA THR A 305 -9.33 1.48 -3.62
C THR A 305 -8.61 2.54 -4.46
N ASP A 306 -7.46 3.04 -4.00
CA ASP A 306 -6.61 3.89 -4.86
C ASP A 306 -5.67 3.09 -5.71
N ALA A 307 -5.20 1.97 -5.18
CA ALA A 307 -4.25 1.12 -5.86
C ALA A 307 -4.52 -0.36 -5.61
N VAL A 308 -4.10 -1.16 -6.57
CA VAL A 308 -4.04 -2.62 -6.49
C VAL A 308 -2.61 -3.08 -6.70
N MET A 309 -2.22 -4.18 -6.06
CA MET A 309 -0.82 -4.61 -6.03
C MET A 309 -0.62 -6.02 -6.58
N LEU A 310 0.33 -6.15 -7.51
CA LEU A 310 0.89 -7.41 -7.97
C LEU A 310 2.12 -7.78 -7.12
N SER A 311 2.16 -9.03 -6.68
CA SER A 311 3.19 -9.60 -5.80
C SER A 311 4.10 -10.54 -6.60
N GLY A 312 3.90 -11.86 -6.46
CA GLY A 312 4.71 -12.86 -7.15
C GLY A 312 4.55 -12.80 -8.67
N GLU A 313 3.40 -12.31 -9.15
CA GLU A 313 3.04 -12.20 -10.56
C GLU A 313 4.10 -11.43 -11.36
N THR A 314 4.54 -10.27 -10.86
CA THR A 314 5.56 -9.44 -11.51
C THR A 314 6.98 -9.77 -11.06
N ALA A 315 7.15 -10.16 -9.79
CA ALA A 315 8.47 -10.37 -9.20
C ALA A 315 9.18 -11.60 -9.79
N GLN A 316 8.48 -12.73 -9.89
CA GLN A 316 9.05 -14.03 -10.28
C GLN A 316 8.12 -14.89 -11.16
N GLY A 317 6.95 -14.38 -11.54
CA GLY A 317 5.99 -15.09 -12.37
C GLY A 317 6.47 -15.32 -13.81
N LYS A 318 5.86 -16.28 -14.51
CA LYS A 318 6.17 -16.56 -15.92
C LYS A 318 5.64 -15.48 -16.88
N TYR A 319 4.63 -14.72 -16.45
CA TYR A 319 3.89 -13.76 -17.28
C TYR A 319 3.78 -12.37 -16.63
N PRO A 320 4.91 -11.73 -16.27
CA PRO A 320 4.91 -10.49 -15.48
C PRO A 320 4.28 -9.31 -16.24
N LEU A 321 4.51 -9.22 -17.56
CA LEU A 321 3.93 -8.14 -18.37
C LEU A 321 2.44 -8.35 -18.59
N GLU A 322 2.04 -9.58 -18.90
CA GLU A 322 0.65 -9.94 -19.15
C GLU A 322 -0.19 -9.78 -17.87
N ALA A 323 0.38 -10.09 -16.70
CA ALA A 323 -0.28 -9.83 -15.42
C ALA A 323 -0.56 -8.34 -15.20
N LEU A 324 0.42 -7.46 -15.48
CA LEU A 324 0.21 -6.02 -15.43
C LEU A 324 -0.85 -5.56 -16.44
N GLN A 325 -0.75 -5.99 -17.70
CA GLN A 325 -1.70 -5.60 -18.75
C GLN A 325 -3.13 -6.06 -18.42
N MET A 326 -3.28 -7.26 -17.86
CA MET A 326 -4.56 -7.78 -17.40
C MET A 326 -5.10 -6.97 -16.22
N MET A 327 -4.25 -6.65 -15.24
CA MET A 327 -4.64 -5.77 -14.12
C MET A 327 -5.16 -4.43 -14.63
N VAL A 328 -4.43 -3.78 -15.54
CA VAL A 328 -4.85 -2.52 -16.16
C VAL A 328 -6.17 -2.68 -16.91
N HIS A 329 -6.34 -3.75 -17.67
CA HIS A 329 -7.56 -4.00 -18.43
C HIS A 329 -8.79 -4.18 -17.52
N ILE A 330 -8.67 -4.94 -16.42
CA ILE A 330 -9.75 -5.12 -15.45
C ILE A 330 -10.12 -3.79 -14.80
N ILE A 331 -9.11 -2.99 -14.42
CA ILE A 331 -9.33 -1.66 -13.82
C ILE A 331 -10.10 -0.77 -14.79
N GLU A 332 -9.60 -0.59 -16.03
CA GLU A 332 -10.21 0.31 -17.00
C GLU A 332 -11.63 -0.13 -17.39
N ASN A 333 -11.90 -1.43 -17.45
CA ASN A 333 -13.24 -1.95 -17.68
C ASN A 333 -14.16 -1.68 -16.47
N SER A 334 -13.69 -1.91 -15.24
CA SER A 334 -14.49 -1.71 -14.03
C SER A 334 -14.82 -0.22 -13.81
N GLU A 335 -13.89 0.68 -14.10
CA GLU A 335 -14.06 2.13 -13.95
C GLU A 335 -15.12 2.75 -14.87
N GLN A 336 -15.47 2.08 -15.98
CA GLN A 336 -16.56 2.49 -16.87
C GLN A 336 -17.94 2.29 -16.26
N HIS A 337 -18.05 1.43 -15.25
CA HIS A 337 -19.31 1.07 -14.59
C HIS A 337 -19.47 1.70 -13.20
N LEU A 338 -18.58 2.62 -12.81
CA LEU A 338 -18.71 3.38 -11.57
C LEU A 338 -19.83 4.41 -11.67
N ASP A 339 -20.69 4.41 -10.65
CA ASP A 339 -21.71 5.45 -10.46
C ASP A 339 -21.09 6.66 -9.75
N TYR A 340 -20.53 7.57 -10.54
CA TYR A 340 -19.86 8.77 -10.04
C TYR A 340 -20.80 9.72 -9.29
N ASP A 341 -22.08 9.75 -9.65
CA ASP A 341 -23.06 10.62 -9.00
C ASP A 341 -23.36 10.10 -7.60
N LEU A 342 -23.58 8.80 -7.44
CA LEU A 342 -23.75 8.15 -6.14
C LEU A 342 -22.51 8.27 -5.26
N ILE A 343 -21.31 8.15 -5.83
CA ILE A 343 -20.05 8.30 -5.08
C ILE A 343 -19.93 9.73 -4.54
N LEU A 344 -20.23 10.73 -5.36
CA LEU A 344 -20.17 12.13 -4.95
C LEU A 344 -21.24 12.48 -3.91
N GLU A 345 -22.47 11.96 -4.06
CA GLU A 345 -23.54 12.15 -3.08
C GLU A 345 -23.12 11.64 -1.69
N LYS A 346 -22.63 10.41 -1.62
CA LYS A 346 -22.12 9.81 -0.36
C LYS A 346 -20.95 10.58 0.23
N ALA A 347 -20.08 11.15 -0.61
CA ALA A 347 -18.97 11.97 -0.14
C ALA A 347 -19.44 13.29 0.52
N GLY A 348 -20.62 13.80 0.15
CA GLY A 348 -21.21 15.01 0.73
C GLY A 348 -21.48 14.92 2.23
N ASP A 349 -21.76 13.72 2.75
CA ASP A 349 -21.96 13.50 4.19
C ASP A 349 -20.71 13.83 5.03
N HIS A 350 -19.53 13.80 4.40
CA HIS A 350 -18.23 14.06 5.03
C HIS A 350 -17.78 15.53 4.97
N LEU A 351 -18.63 16.46 4.48
CA LEU A 351 -18.39 17.92 4.46
C LEU A 351 -18.07 18.52 5.84
N LYS A 352 -18.36 17.81 6.94
CA LYS A 352 -18.17 18.26 8.33
C LYS A 352 -16.70 18.28 8.80
N THR A 353 -15.75 17.88 7.96
CA THR A 353 -14.36 17.60 8.36
C THR A 353 -13.37 18.76 8.19
N GLY A 354 -13.73 19.85 7.50
CA GLY A 354 -12.91 21.07 7.44
C GLY A 354 -12.98 21.84 6.12
N VAL A 355 -12.21 22.93 6.03
CA VAL A 355 -12.21 23.83 4.85
C VAL A 355 -11.73 23.12 3.58
N SER A 356 -10.65 22.33 3.66
CA SER A 356 -10.12 21.59 2.50
C SER A 356 -11.16 20.64 1.89
N SER A 357 -11.93 19.92 2.72
CA SER A 357 -12.95 18.99 2.23
C SER A 357 -14.14 19.72 1.64
N ALA A 358 -14.57 20.84 2.24
CA ALA A 358 -15.64 21.68 1.68
C ALA A 358 -15.28 22.26 0.31
N ILE A 359 -14.06 22.80 0.15
CA ILE A 359 -13.58 23.32 -1.14
C ILE A 359 -13.35 22.21 -2.14
N GLY A 360 -12.76 21.08 -1.73
CA GLY A 360 -12.58 19.91 -2.58
C GLY A 360 -13.92 19.40 -3.13
N TYR A 361 -14.91 19.23 -2.26
CA TYR A 361 -16.25 18.80 -2.64
C TYR A 361 -16.90 19.77 -3.62
N SER A 362 -16.88 21.06 -3.31
CA SER A 362 -17.43 22.10 -4.17
C SER A 362 -16.76 22.12 -5.55
N SER A 363 -15.45 21.87 -5.60
CA SER A 363 -14.67 21.80 -6.84
C SER A 363 -15.08 20.60 -7.70
N VAL A 364 -15.26 19.43 -7.08
CA VAL A 364 -15.72 18.23 -7.79
C VAL A 364 -17.15 18.39 -8.28
N LEU A 365 -18.04 18.93 -7.46
CA LEU A 365 -19.43 19.21 -7.83
C LEU A 365 -19.51 20.22 -8.99
N ALA A 366 -18.75 21.31 -8.93
CA ALA A 366 -18.69 22.28 -10.02
C ALA A 366 -18.14 21.64 -11.31
N ALA A 367 -17.10 20.82 -11.21
CA ALA A 367 -16.53 20.13 -12.36
C ALA A 367 -17.52 19.17 -13.02
N ALA A 368 -18.29 18.44 -12.22
CA ALA A 368 -19.36 17.56 -12.70
C ALA A 368 -20.47 18.36 -13.40
N ASN A 369 -21.01 19.39 -12.74
CA ASN A 369 -22.13 20.20 -13.27
C ASN A 369 -21.78 20.96 -14.55
N LEU A 370 -20.53 21.42 -14.67
CA LEU A 370 -20.07 22.18 -15.83
C LEU A 370 -19.51 21.29 -16.94
N ASN A 371 -19.52 19.96 -16.77
CA ASN A 371 -18.81 19.03 -17.64
C ASN A 371 -17.37 19.49 -17.91
N ALA A 372 -16.68 19.95 -16.86
CA ALA A 372 -15.31 20.43 -16.98
C ALA A 372 -14.41 19.33 -17.55
N LYS A 373 -13.43 19.73 -18.36
CA LYS A 373 -12.47 18.83 -18.99
C LYS A 373 -11.63 18.08 -17.95
N CYS A 374 -11.14 18.81 -16.96
CA CYS A 374 -10.32 18.29 -15.87
C CYS A 374 -10.41 19.16 -14.62
N ILE A 375 -9.91 18.63 -13.51
CA ILE A 375 -9.67 19.36 -12.26
C ILE A 375 -8.17 19.58 -12.10
N ILE A 376 -7.72 20.82 -12.03
CA ILE A 376 -6.31 21.18 -11.88
C ILE A 376 -6.03 21.47 -10.41
N THR A 377 -5.02 20.80 -9.85
CA THR A 377 -4.66 20.87 -8.43
C THR A 377 -3.19 21.27 -8.24
N PRO A 378 -2.86 22.58 -8.31
CA PRO A 378 -1.53 23.06 -7.96
C PRO A 378 -1.25 22.76 -6.48
N SER A 379 -0.14 22.08 -6.19
CA SER A 379 0.15 21.59 -4.85
C SER A 379 1.65 21.40 -4.62
N VAL A 380 2.17 21.95 -3.52
CA VAL A 380 3.57 21.73 -3.10
C VAL A 380 3.75 20.35 -2.47
N SER A 381 2.78 19.91 -1.65
CA SER A 381 2.85 18.65 -0.87
C SER A 381 1.99 17.52 -1.45
N GLY A 382 1.15 17.81 -2.45
CA GLY A 382 0.18 16.89 -3.03
C GLY A 382 -1.12 16.76 -2.22
N ALA A 383 -1.27 17.48 -1.10
CA ALA A 383 -2.44 17.35 -0.21
C ALA A 383 -3.76 17.68 -0.93
N THR A 384 -3.82 18.77 -1.69
CA THR A 384 -5.01 19.15 -2.48
C THR A 384 -5.39 18.07 -3.49
N ALA A 385 -4.41 17.56 -4.25
CA ALA A 385 -4.62 16.49 -5.21
C ALA A 385 -5.19 15.23 -4.54
N ARG A 386 -4.68 14.89 -3.35
CA ARG A 386 -5.18 13.77 -2.54
C ARG A 386 -6.62 13.98 -2.07
N VAL A 387 -6.98 15.17 -1.59
CA VAL A 387 -8.35 15.47 -1.16
C VAL A 387 -9.33 15.31 -2.33
N VAL A 388 -9.01 15.89 -3.49
CA VAL A 388 -9.84 15.77 -4.70
C VAL A 388 -9.92 14.33 -5.18
N SER A 389 -8.80 13.60 -5.17
CA SER A 389 -8.72 12.18 -5.52
C SER A 389 -9.69 11.31 -4.71
N LYS A 390 -9.85 11.62 -3.42
CA LYS A 390 -10.67 10.87 -2.46
C LYS A 390 -12.18 11.07 -2.64
N LEU A 391 -12.56 12.15 -3.31
CA LEU A 391 -13.93 12.40 -3.75
C LEU A 391 -14.26 11.68 -5.07
N LYS A 392 -13.27 10.97 -5.64
CA LYS A 392 -13.36 10.09 -6.82
C LYS A 392 -14.10 10.75 -8.01
N PRO A 393 -13.72 11.98 -8.44
CA PRO A 393 -14.41 12.67 -9.53
C PRO A 393 -14.38 11.88 -10.84
N ARG A 394 -15.40 12.09 -11.68
CA ARG A 394 -15.43 11.58 -13.05
C ARG A 394 -14.31 12.20 -13.90
N GLN A 395 -14.04 13.48 -13.70
CA GLN A 395 -12.99 14.23 -14.40
C GLN A 395 -11.59 13.73 -14.02
N GLU A 396 -10.65 13.86 -14.94
CA GLU A 396 -9.23 13.65 -14.68
C GLU A 396 -8.69 14.74 -13.75
N ILE A 397 -7.81 14.35 -12.82
CA ILE A 397 -7.17 15.29 -11.90
C ILE A 397 -5.74 15.53 -12.36
N LEU A 398 -5.40 16.77 -12.70
CA LEU A 398 -4.03 17.17 -13.00
C LEU A 398 -3.38 17.67 -11.70
N GLY A 399 -2.52 16.85 -11.11
CA GLY A 399 -1.74 17.18 -9.91
C GLY A 399 -0.47 17.92 -10.29
N ILE A 400 -0.43 19.23 -10.10
CA ILE A 400 0.67 20.07 -10.60
C ILE A 400 1.58 20.47 -9.45
N THR A 401 2.88 20.19 -9.56
CA THR A 401 3.82 20.47 -8.47
C THR A 401 5.21 20.85 -8.98
N PRO A 402 5.93 21.76 -8.31
CA PRO A 402 7.34 22.00 -8.56
C PRO A 402 8.26 21.03 -7.81
N ASN A 403 7.74 20.16 -6.93
CA ASN A 403 8.56 19.28 -6.11
C ASN A 403 8.62 17.85 -6.69
N GLU A 404 9.81 17.36 -7.01
CA GLU A 404 10.01 16.01 -7.58
C GLU A 404 9.51 14.88 -6.66
N ARG A 405 9.69 15.00 -5.35
CA ARG A 405 9.24 13.99 -4.38
C ARG A 405 7.71 13.96 -4.31
N THR A 406 7.08 15.14 -4.34
CA THR A 406 5.61 15.25 -4.40
C THR A 406 5.07 14.70 -5.72
N LEU A 407 5.76 14.94 -6.84
CA LEU A 407 5.39 14.42 -8.15
C LEU A 407 5.29 12.89 -8.10
N ARG A 408 6.32 12.23 -7.56
CA ARG A 408 6.33 10.76 -7.38
C ARG A 408 5.31 10.30 -6.37
N ARG A 409 5.13 11.01 -5.25
CA ARG A 409 4.10 10.68 -4.26
C ARG A 409 2.68 10.66 -4.85
N MET A 410 2.39 11.56 -5.78
CA MET A 410 1.09 11.60 -6.45
C MET A 410 0.84 10.39 -7.37
N ALA A 411 1.86 9.56 -7.66
CA ALA A 411 1.69 8.35 -8.47
C ALA A 411 0.71 7.34 -7.86
N ILE A 412 0.53 7.34 -6.53
CA ILE A 412 -0.40 6.44 -5.83
C ILE A 412 -1.81 7.03 -5.63
N TYR A 413 -2.03 8.29 -5.98
CA TYR A 413 -3.33 8.93 -5.77
C TYR A 413 -4.29 8.59 -6.90
N TRP A 414 -5.46 8.04 -6.56
CA TRP A 414 -6.48 7.64 -7.53
C TRP A 414 -6.84 8.79 -8.48
N GLY A 415 -6.88 8.52 -9.79
CA GLY A 415 -7.31 9.49 -10.81
C GLY A 415 -6.38 10.68 -11.03
N VAL A 416 -5.27 10.78 -10.30
CA VAL A 416 -4.31 11.87 -10.42
C VAL A 416 -3.28 11.57 -11.50
N ARG A 417 -3.14 12.48 -12.45
CA ARG A 417 -1.99 12.58 -13.35
C ARG A 417 -1.04 13.66 -12.81
N PRO A 418 0.14 13.27 -12.30
CA PRO A 418 1.12 14.22 -11.80
C PRO A 418 1.86 14.92 -12.96
N LEU A 419 1.97 16.25 -12.89
CA LEU A 419 2.70 17.08 -13.84
C LEU A 419 3.67 18.01 -13.11
N LYS A 420 4.89 18.09 -13.63
CA LYS A 420 5.92 18.98 -13.09
C LYS A 420 5.70 20.41 -13.56
N SER A 421 5.73 21.36 -12.63
CA SER A 421 5.77 22.80 -12.91
C SER A 421 7.10 23.41 -12.45
N ILE A 422 7.29 24.69 -12.78
CA ILE A 422 8.30 25.54 -12.15
C ILE A 422 7.76 26.10 -10.82
N GLU A 423 8.67 26.47 -9.93
CA GLU A 423 8.33 27.13 -8.67
C GLU A 423 8.04 28.62 -8.91
N VAL A 424 6.95 29.11 -8.33
CA VAL A 424 6.47 30.49 -8.46
C VAL A 424 5.86 30.94 -7.12
N ASP A 425 5.92 32.24 -6.82
CA ASP A 425 5.63 32.76 -5.48
C ASP A 425 4.22 33.36 -5.32
N THR A 426 3.53 33.71 -6.40
CA THR A 426 2.19 34.33 -6.32
C THR A 426 1.09 33.35 -6.71
N THR A 427 -0.08 33.50 -6.10
CA THR A 427 -1.24 32.65 -6.39
C THR A 427 -1.68 32.75 -7.86
N GLU A 428 -1.63 33.95 -8.45
CA GLU A 428 -2.01 34.13 -9.85
C GLU A 428 -1.01 33.43 -10.78
N ASP A 429 0.29 33.52 -10.51
CA ASP A 429 1.30 32.82 -11.29
C ASP A 429 1.19 31.29 -11.13
N ILE A 430 0.87 30.80 -9.93
CA ILE A 430 0.59 29.38 -9.68
C ILE A 430 -0.59 28.92 -10.54
N CYS A 431 -1.71 29.65 -10.51
CA CYS A 431 -2.90 29.29 -11.29
C CYS A 431 -2.65 29.37 -12.80
N ARG A 432 -2.04 30.45 -13.29
CA ARG A 432 -1.74 30.64 -14.70
C ARG A 432 -0.74 29.59 -15.20
N GLY A 433 0.36 29.37 -14.48
CA GLY A 433 1.36 28.37 -14.83
C GLY A 433 0.81 26.95 -14.82
N ALA A 434 -0.12 26.65 -13.91
CA ALA A 434 -0.81 25.36 -13.89
C ALA A 434 -1.70 25.13 -15.13
N ILE A 435 -2.45 26.15 -15.55
CA ILE A 435 -3.24 26.11 -16.80
C ILE A 435 -2.31 25.97 -18.01
N GLU A 436 -1.22 26.75 -18.05
CA GLU A 436 -0.25 26.71 -19.13
C GLU A 436 0.40 25.33 -19.28
N VAL A 437 0.80 24.69 -18.17
CA VAL A 437 1.33 23.31 -18.18
C VAL A 437 0.30 22.33 -18.75
N ALA A 438 -0.97 22.44 -18.35
CA ALA A 438 -2.04 21.59 -18.86
C ALA A 438 -2.25 21.79 -20.37
N HIS A 439 -2.21 23.04 -20.84
CA HIS A 439 -2.38 23.40 -22.25
C HIS A 439 -1.20 22.94 -23.12
N VAL A 440 0.04 23.23 -22.71
CA VAL A 440 1.26 22.83 -23.44
C VAL A 440 1.37 21.32 -23.56
N LYS A 441 0.96 20.57 -22.52
CA LYS A 441 0.90 19.11 -22.53
C LYS A 441 -0.32 18.54 -23.27
N ARG A 442 -1.20 19.40 -23.80
CA ARG A 442 -2.41 19.06 -24.56
C ARG A 442 -3.43 18.24 -23.78
N TYR A 443 -3.54 18.51 -22.48
CA TYR A 443 -4.63 17.96 -21.67
C TYR A 443 -5.90 18.82 -21.73
N VAL A 444 -5.76 20.09 -22.15
CA VAL A 444 -6.85 21.06 -22.34
C VAL A 444 -6.58 21.87 -23.61
N GLU A 445 -7.64 22.32 -24.26
CA GLU A 445 -7.61 23.13 -25.49
C GLU A 445 -8.51 24.37 -25.34
N SER A 446 -8.33 25.38 -26.21
CA SER A 446 -9.21 26.57 -26.23
C SER A 446 -10.68 26.18 -26.31
N GLY A 447 -11.50 26.77 -25.44
CA GLY A 447 -12.92 26.46 -25.27
C GLY A 447 -13.24 25.42 -24.20
N ASP A 448 -12.24 24.68 -23.68
CA ASP A 448 -12.46 23.78 -22.55
C ASP A 448 -12.75 24.58 -21.26
N VAL A 449 -13.62 24.04 -20.40
CA VAL A 449 -13.83 24.53 -19.04
C VAL A 449 -13.02 23.68 -18.07
N VAL A 450 -12.27 24.31 -17.17
CA VAL A 450 -11.50 23.63 -16.12
C VAL A 450 -11.88 24.16 -14.74
N VAL A 451 -11.76 23.30 -13.73
CA VAL A 451 -11.88 23.70 -12.32
C VAL A 451 -10.52 23.60 -11.66
N LEU A 452 -10.08 24.70 -11.05
CA LEU A 452 -8.85 24.78 -10.27
C LEU A 452 -9.17 24.77 -8.79
N THR A 453 -8.39 24.02 -8.01
CA THR A 453 -8.41 24.10 -6.55
C THR A 453 -7.00 24.04 -5.98
N ALA A 454 -6.72 24.93 -5.03
CA ALA A 454 -5.39 25.11 -4.45
C ALA A 454 -5.49 25.51 -2.96
N GLY A 455 -4.39 25.34 -2.24
CA GLY A 455 -4.21 25.92 -0.92
C GLY A 455 -3.30 27.14 -1.02
N ILE A 456 -3.84 28.33 -0.76
CA ILE A 456 -3.06 29.56 -0.72
C ILE A 456 -2.31 29.61 0.61
N PRO A 457 -0.98 29.75 0.63
CA PRO A 457 -0.25 29.98 1.87
C PRO A 457 -0.73 31.28 2.51
N SER A 458 -1.09 31.26 3.80
CA SER A 458 -1.17 32.51 4.57
C SER A 458 0.24 33.14 4.58
N PRO A 459 0.39 34.46 4.44
CA PRO A 459 1.69 35.14 4.37
C PRO A 459 2.62 34.86 5.57
N ASN A 460 2.12 34.21 6.64
CA ASN A 460 2.86 33.85 7.84
C ASN A 460 3.27 32.36 7.94
N VAL A 461 3.09 31.53 6.90
CA VAL A 461 3.38 30.09 6.95
C VAL A 461 4.72 29.78 6.28
N LYS A 462 5.68 29.22 7.04
CA LYS A 462 6.97 28.73 6.53
C LYS A 462 6.76 27.69 5.41
N ARG A 463 7.56 27.81 4.33
CA ARG A 463 7.48 27.13 3.01
C ARG A 463 7.35 25.59 3.00
N GLU A 464 7.50 24.89 4.13
CA GLU A 464 7.40 23.43 4.21
C GLU A 464 6.15 22.88 4.95
N LYS A 465 5.30 23.74 5.53
CA LYS A 465 4.04 23.27 6.14
C LYS A 465 2.95 23.11 5.09
N SER A 466 2.23 21.99 5.12
CA SER A 466 1.06 21.76 4.26
C SER A 466 0.02 22.86 4.49
N GLY A 467 -0.25 23.67 3.46
CA GLY A 467 -1.38 24.59 3.45
C GLY A 467 -2.71 23.84 3.37
N ILE A 468 -3.77 24.48 3.86
CA ILE A 468 -5.16 24.02 3.73
C ILE A 468 -5.66 24.45 2.34
N SER A 469 -6.34 23.56 1.60
CA SER A 469 -6.98 23.92 0.33
C SER A 469 -8.14 24.88 0.63
N ASN A 470 -8.09 26.09 0.10
CA ASN A 470 -8.99 27.18 0.49
C ASN A 470 -9.48 28.04 -0.69
N MET A 471 -9.14 27.66 -1.93
CA MET A 471 -9.56 28.34 -3.15
C MET A 471 -10.14 27.35 -4.15
N MET A 472 -11.21 27.78 -4.83
CA MET A 472 -11.70 27.21 -6.08
C MET A 472 -11.79 28.31 -7.15
N ARG A 473 -11.41 28.02 -8.40
CA ARG A 473 -11.58 28.91 -9.56
C ARG A 473 -12.08 28.09 -10.75
N ILE A 474 -13.10 28.59 -11.44
CA ILE A 474 -13.54 28.04 -12.73
C ILE A 474 -12.90 28.92 -13.81
N ALA A 475 -12.32 28.29 -14.84
CA ALA A 475 -11.71 29.00 -15.96
C ALA A 475 -12.14 28.37 -17.29
N ALA A 476 -12.43 29.22 -18.28
CA ALA A 476 -12.46 28.81 -19.67
C ALA A 476 -11.05 29.00 -20.25
N ILE A 477 -10.58 28.02 -21.01
CA ILE A 477 -9.29 28.12 -21.71
C ILE A 477 -9.49 29.01 -22.94
N GLU A 478 -8.68 30.06 -23.04
CA GLU A 478 -8.66 30.99 -24.19
C GLU A 478 -7.65 30.53 -25.25
#